data_AF-A0A5J4RSL7-F1
#
_entry.id   AF-A0A5J4RSL7-F1
#
_cell.length_a   1.000
_cell.length_b   1.000
_cell.length_c   1.000
_cell.angle_alpha   90.00
_cell.angle_beta   90.00
_cell.angle_gamma   90.00
#
_symmetry.space_group_name_H-M   'P 1'
#
loop_
_entity.id
_entity.type
_entity.pdbx_description
1 polymer ?
#
loop_
_entity_poly.entity_id
_entity_poly.type
_entity_poly.pdbx_seq_one_letter_code
_entity_poly.pdbx_strand_id
1 'polypeptide(L)'
;MKINEEILTKAQEKIKDMFLEQVEKGKQSKNNKDGIFACGQFLNFLESNQRGLHGTAASLRVISHYAPINNDTLNSLLKYAEFFVEIEGNGDSYNKNTAQIDSNNVIKKSELLYALSFIKDGTADCSPLIKRLANELLKCKIEEESWPFFSNFNSDVPDIIPTAIAVLALHANKYPSLDKCQKYLLKEIKGHIKKIKDPETFSKIVLALYVLVYTEFQPTLSNKKKEYSSILKEIWASDFAFMKNDMEQNIEYPYNTRHFYVRIPWQLYLLAISNKLSIKYSSKVSYFARLNSALKQANNEGFKYLQSGKNISSRTNAILFDVLEHIKEEREKSLLIYVLNYYDKFINFLQKKYVKKFFNVVGLCLIIYSFYLWKINDTSLITQSAPSFMASFIVYLFLYNIKSPK
;
A
#
# COMPACT_ATOMS: atom_id res chain seq x y z
N MET A 1 -11.34 -13.54 -12.21
CA MET A 1 -10.86 -12.52 -13.16
C MET A 1 -9.36 -12.68 -13.31
N LYS A 2 -8.87 -12.93 -14.52
CA LYS A 2 -7.44 -12.86 -14.82
C LYS A 2 -7.08 -11.38 -14.79
N ILE A 3 -6.13 -10.98 -13.95
CA ILE A 3 -5.66 -9.59 -13.93
C ILE A 3 -4.76 -9.45 -15.16
N ASN A 4 -5.30 -8.98 -16.28
CA ASN A 4 -4.53 -8.70 -17.48
C ASN A 4 -3.93 -7.28 -17.39
N GLU A 5 -2.96 -7.00 -18.25
CA GLU A 5 -2.22 -5.73 -18.20
C GLU A 5 -3.09 -4.54 -18.59
N GLU A 6 -4.04 -4.80 -19.48
CA GLU A 6 -5.07 -3.88 -19.92
C GLU A 6 -5.92 -3.36 -18.75
N ILE A 7 -6.38 -4.22 -17.83
CA ILE A 7 -7.17 -3.80 -16.65
C ILE A 7 -6.36 -2.88 -15.73
N LEU A 8 -5.06 -3.15 -15.55
CA LEU A 8 -4.18 -2.31 -14.73
C LEU A 8 -3.98 -0.95 -15.40
N THR A 9 -3.65 -0.96 -16.69
CA THR A 9 -3.41 0.23 -17.50
C THR A 9 -4.65 1.11 -17.55
N LYS A 10 -5.83 0.53 -17.78
CA LYS A 10 -7.11 1.24 -17.77
C LYS A 10 -7.40 1.90 -16.41
N ALA A 11 -7.11 1.20 -15.30
CA ALA A 11 -7.29 1.76 -13.97
C ALA A 11 -6.34 2.95 -13.71
N GLN A 12 -5.08 2.84 -14.15
CA GLN A 12 -4.09 3.92 -14.08
C GLN A 12 -4.50 5.12 -14.94
N GLU A 13 -4.99 4.89 -16.16
CA GLU A 13 -5.51 5.94 -17.04
C GLU A 13 -6.71 6.65 -16.41
N LYS A 14 -7.65 5.91 -15.80
CA LYS A 14 -8.79 6.51 -15.09
C LYS A 14 -8.37 7.36 -13.90
N ILE A 15 -7.41 6.91 -13.11
CA ILE A 15 -6.85 7.71 -12.02
C ILE A 15 -6.21 8.99 -12.60
N LYS A 16 -5.41 8.89 -13.65
CA LYS A 16 -4.79 10.04 -14.33
C LYS A 16 -5.83 11.04 -14.84
N ASP A 17 -6.88 10.57 -15.52
CA ASP A 17 -7.96 11.42 -16.03
C ASP A 17 -8.65 12.20 -14.89
N MET A 18 -8.88 11.55 -13.74
CA MET A 18 -9.45 12.21 -12.55
C MET A 18 -8.53 13.33 -12.00
N PHE A 19 -7.22 13.10 -11.99
CA PHE A 19 -6.26 14.12 -11.56
C PHE A 19 -6.21 15.30 -12.53
N LEU A 20 -6.16 15.05 -13.84
CA LEU A 20 -6.19 16.10 -14.86
C LEU A 20 -7.48 16.92 -14.76
N GLU A 21 -8.64 16.26 -14.67
CA GLU A 21 -9.91 16.96 -14.54
C GLU A 21 -9.98 17.81 -13.26
N GLN A 22 -9.53 17.28 -12.12
CA GLN A 22 -9.50 18.04 -10.87
C GLN A 22 -8.59 19.27 -11.00
N VAL A 23 -7.41 19.13 -11.59
CA VAL A 23 -6.43 20.22 -11.73
C VAL A 23 -6.91 21.28 -12.72
N GLU A 24 -7.43 20.90 -13.87
CA GLU A 24 -7.81 21.81 -14.95
C GLU A 24 -9.16 22.51 -14.70
N LYS A 25 -10.15 21.77 -14.17
CA LYS A 25 -11.52 22.28 -14.04
C LYS A 25 -11.90 22.73 -12.64
N GLY A 26 -11.17 22.26 -11.63
CA GLY A 26 -11.48 22.52 -10.22
C GLY A 26 -11.34 24.00 -9.83
N LYS A 27 -12.25 24.46 -8.97
CA LYS A 27 -12.27 25.84 -8.45
C LYS A 27 -10.98 26.22 -7.74
N GLN A 28 -10.28 25.25 -7.14
CA GLN A 28 -9.01 25.50 -6.46
C GLN A 28 -7.91 26.06 -7.38
N SER A 29 -7.93 25.70 -8.68
CA SER A 29 -7.01 26.23 -9.70
C SER A 29 -7.55 27.52 -10.32
N LYS A 30 -8.87 27.61 -10.60
CA LYS A 30 -9.49 28.82 -11.18
C LYS A 30 -9.38 30.05 -10.28
N ASN A 31 -9.44 29.84 -8.97
CA ASN A 31 -9.35 30.90 -7.97
C ASN A 31 -7.92 31.27 -7.61
N ASN A 32 -6.92 30.65 -8.24
CA ASN A 32 -5.53 31.03 -8.04
C ASN A 32 -5.18 32.15 -9.01
N LYS A 33 -4.54 33.21 -8.51
CA LYS A 33 -4.09 34.32 -9.37
C LYS A 33 -3.06 33.76 -10.37
N ASP A 34 -3.04 34.31 -11.58
CA ASP A 34 -2.04 34.03 -12.61
C ASP A 34 -2.07 32.62 -13.22
N GLY A 35 -3.21 31.92 -13.18
CA GLY A 35 -3.36 30.61 -13.84
C GLY A 35 -2.56 29.48 -13.19
N ILE A 36 -2.23 29.62 -11.90
CA ILE A 36 -1.45 28.64 -11.14
C ILE A 36 -2.35 27.46 -10.73
N PHE A 37 -1.98 26.27 -11.17
CA PHE A 37 -2.71 25.03 -10.91
C PHE A 37 -2.33 24.44 -9.57
N ALA A 38 -3.34 23.91 -8.87
CA ALA A 38 -3.17 23.22 -7.61
C ALA A 38 -4.16 22.07 -7.49
N CYS A 39 -3.85 21.09 -6.64
CA CYS A 39 -4.78 20.02 -6.36
C CYS A 39 -5.05 19.90 -4.86
N GLY A 40 -6.30 19.52 -4.60
CA GLY A 40 -6.84 19.26 -3.28
C GLY A 40 -6.54 17.89 -2.70
N GLN A 41 -6.95 17.72 -1.44
CA GLN A 41 -6.97 16.42 -0.76
C GLN A 41 -7.98 15.42 -1.35
N PHE A 42 -9.00 15.90 -2.07
CA PHE A 42 -10.02 15.06 -2.69
C PHE A 42 -10.11 15.29 -4.21
N LEU A 43 -10.35 14.21 -4.93
CA LEU A 43 -10.64 14.16 -6.37
C LEU A 43 -12.16 14.19 -6.61
N ASN A 44 -12.55 14.51 -7.84
CA ASN A 44 -13.94 14.65 -8.28
C ASN A 44 -14.74 15.64 -7.41
N PHE A 45 -14.06 16.63 -6.82
CA PHE A 45 -14.67 17.65 -5.98
C PHE A 45 -14.36 19.04 -6.55
N LEU A 46 -14.83 19.27 -7.78
CA LEU A 46 -14.49 20.44 -8.60
C LEU A 46 -14.96 21.77 -7.97
N GLU A 47 -16.02 21.74 -7.16
CA GLU A 47 -16.57 22.93 -6.52
C GLU A 47 -15.80 23.35 -5.25
N SER A 48 -14.85 22.53 -4.80
CA SER A 48 -14.05 22.83 -3.62
C SER A 48 -12.87 23.75 -3.93
N ASN A 49 -12.61 24.70 -3.05
CA ASN A 49 -11.40 25.53 -3.09
C ASN A 49 -10.19 24.88 -2.40
N GLN A 50 -10.32 23.62 -1.96
CA GLN A 50 -9.24 22.96 -1.24
C GLN A 50 -8.00 22.77 -2.13
N ARG A 51 -6.84 23.11 -1.60
CA ARG A 51 -5.53 22.90 -2.23
C ARG A 51 -4.47 22.78 -1.16
N GLY A 52 -3.33 22.18 -1.50
CA GLY A 52 -2.25 21.98 -0.55
C GLY A 52 -1.18 21.03 -1.07
N LEU A 53 -0.09 20.91 -0.32
CA LEU A 53 1.09 20.15 -0.75
C LEU A 53 0.79 18.67 -1.04
N HIS A 54 -0.02 17.99 -0.24
CA HIS A 54 -0.36 16.57 -0.49
C HIS A 54 -1.08 16.35 -1.81
N GLY A 55 -2.09 17.18 -2.11
CA GLY A 55 -2.87 17.05 -3.33
C GLY A 55 -2.04 17.38 -4.56
N THR A 56 -1.26 18.45 -4.48
CA THR A 56 -0.34 18.85 -5.56
C THR A 56 0.75 17.80 -5.77
N ALA A 57 1.38 17.26 -4.72
CA ALA A 57 2.36 16.18 -4.83
C ALA A 57 1.74 14.92 -5.45
N ALA A 58 0.52 14.55 -5.04
CA ALA A 58 -0.21 13.43 -5.63
C ALA A 58 -0.47 13.64 -7.14
N SER A 59 -0.79 14.87 -7.54
CA SER A 59 -1.02 15.22 -8.95
C SER A 59 0.26 15.20 -9.78
N LEU A 60 1.34 15.79 -9.27
CA LEU A 60 2.66 15.74 -9.91
C LEU A 60 3.08 14.29 -10.14
N ARG A 61 2.91 13.43 -9.13
CA ARG A 61 3.25 12.00 -9.20
C ARG A 61 2.49 11.26 -10.31
N VAL A 62 1.17 11.49 -10.44
CA VAL A 62 0.35 10.79 -11.43
C VAL A 62 0.49 11.38 -12.84
N ILE A 63 0.44 12.71 -12.96
CA ILE A 63 0.45 13.40 -14.27
C ILE A 63 1.81 13.27 -14.94
N SER A 64 2.91 13.33 -14.18
CA SER A 64 4.28 13.21 -14.72
C SER A 64 4.54 11.92 -15.50
N HIS A 65 3.87 10.83 -15.16
CA HIS A 65 4.03 9.56 -15.86
C HIS A 65 3.60 9.64 -17.34
N TYR A 66 2.65 10.51 -17.66
CA TYR A 66 2.07 10.64 -19.01
C TYR A 66 2.36 11.98 -19.69
N ALA A 67 3.04 12.89 -18.99
CA ALA A 67 3.25 14.23 -19.51
C ALA A 67 4.24 14.25 -20.68
N PRO A 68 3.94 14.98 -21.77
CA PRO A 68 4.92 15.30 -22.79
C PRO A 68 5.98 16.27 -22.26
N ILE A 69 7.08 16.42 -23.02
CA ILE A 69 8.08 17.48 -22.82
C ILE A 69 7.38 18.85 -22.82
N ASN A 70 7.82 19.77 -21.97
CA ASN A 70 7.23 21.11 -21.78
C ASN A 70 5.72 21.08 -21.49
N ASN A 71 5.33 20.45 -20.40
CA ASN A 71 3.93 20.36 -20.00
C ASN A 71 3.52 21.53 -19.09
N ASP A 72 2.64 22.41 -19.58
CA ASP A 72 2.15 23.59 -18.83
C ASP A 72 1.48 23.23 -17.51
N THR A 73 0.73 22.12 -17.48
CA THR A 73 0.06 21.66 -16.26
C THR A 73 1.07 21.32 -15.17
N LEU A 74 2.15 20.60 -15.51
CA LEU A 74 3.23 20.29 -14.56
C LEU A 74 4.00 21.53 -14.13
N ASN A 75 4.37 22.42 -15.07
CA ASN A 75 5.04 23.68 -14.75
C ASN A 75 4.22 24.52 -13.76
N SER A 76 2.90 24.56 -13.97
CA SER A 76 1.98 25.30 -13.11
C SER A 76 1.83 24.67 -11.71
N LEU A 77 1.72 23.33 -11.63
CA LEU A 77 1.73 22.59 -10.36
C LEU A 77 3.07 22.74 -9.60
N LEU A 78 4.19 22.75 -10.31
CA LEU A 78 5.53 22.96 -9.74
C LEU A 78 5.65 24.37 -9.17
N LYS A 79 5.21 25.39 -9.90
CA LYS A 79 5.17 26.77 -9.43
C LYS A 79 4.34 26.89 -8.14
N TYR A 80 3.17 26.24 -8.08
CA TYR A 80 2.39 26.19 -6.84
C TYR A 80 3.17 25.55 -5.68
N ALA A 81 3.82 24.40 -5.92
CA ALA A 81 4.57 23.69 -4.90
C ALA A 81 5.80 24.47 -4.41
N GLU A 82 6.48 25.18 -5.31
CA GLU A 82 7.67 25.97 -5.01
C GLU A 82 7.35 27.21 -4.16
N PHE A 83 6.27 27.92 -4.52
CA PHE A 83 5.85 29.16 -3.89
C PHE A 83 4.64 28.97 -2.96
N PHE A 84 4.39 27.74 -2.48
CA PHE A 84 3.21 27.38 -1.70
C PHE A 84 2.95 28.31 -0.51
N VAL A 85 3.99 28.63 0.27
CA VAL A 85 3.88 29.50 1.45
C VAL A 85 3.52 30.93 1.06
N GLU A 86 4.02 31.44 -0.07
CA GLU A 86 3.73 32.78 -0.55
C GLU A 86 2.30 32.85 -1.11
N ILE A 87 1.91 31.87 -1.92
CA ILE A 87 0.59 31.79 -2.56
C ILE A 87 -0.51 31.68 -1.49
N GLU A 88 -0.36 30.76 -0.52
CA GLU A 88 -1.35 30.58 0.54
C GLU A 88 -1.23 31.64 1.65
N GLY A 89 -0.03 32.19 1.84
CA GLY A 89 0.26 33.21 2.86
C GLY A 89 -0.26 34.61 2.53
N ASN A 90 -0.66 34.86 1.27
CA ASN A 90 -1.30 36.10 0.83
C ASN A 90 -2.79 36.21 1.26
N GLY A 91 -3.34 35.20 1.94
CA GLY A 91 -4.65 35.25 2.60
C GLY A 91 -4.57 35.76 4.05
N ASP A 92 -5.63 35.52 4.83
CA ASP A 92 -5.68 35.89 6.24
C ASP A 92 -4.57 35.20 7.08
N SER A 93 -4.27 35.76 8.25
CA SER A 93 -3.22 35.28 9.17
C SER A 93 -3.31 33.79 9.51
N TYR A 94 -4.53 33.24 9.53
CA TYR A 94 -4.79 31.81 9.72
C TYR A 94 -4.23 30.93 8.58
N ASN A 95 -4.38 31.36 7.33
CA ASN A 95 -3.90 30.63 6.15
C ASN A 95 -2.36 30.64 6.10
N LYS A 96 -1.75 31.79 6.43
CA LYS A 96 -0.29 31.91 6.53
C LYS A 96 0.32 30.95 7.55
N ASN A 97 -0.25 30.87 8.76
CA ASN A 97 0.21 29.94 9.78
C ASN A 97 0.05 28.48 9.35
N THR A 98 -1.06 28.14 8.71
CA THR A 98 -1.32 26.77 8.24
C THR A 98 -0.33 26.38 7.13
N ALA A 99 -0.09 27.26 6.16
CA ALA A 99 0.89 27.03 5.08
C ALA A 99 2.31 26.84 5.63
N GLN A 100 2.70 27.62 6.65
CA GLN A 100 3.98 27.47 7.30
C GLN A 100 4.09 26.16 8.09
N ILE A 101 3.04 25.74 8.79
CA ILE A 101 3.04 24.44 9.48
C ILE A 101 3.17 23.30 8.47
N ASP A 102 2.44 23.39 7.36
CA ASP A 102 2.45 22.41 6.29
C ASP A 102 3.81 22.31 5.58
N SER A 103 4.50 23.43 5.34
CA SER A 103 5.83 23.43 4.74
C SER A 103 6.90 22.82 5.67
N ASN A 104 6.67 22.86 6.98
CA ASN A 104 7.55 22.24 7.98
C ASN A 104 7.20 20.78 8.27
N ASN A 105 6.09 20.26 7.78
CA ASN A 105 5.72 18.86 7.97
C ASN A 105 6.60 17.94 7.10
N VAL A 106 7.32 17.02 7.75
CA VAL A 106 8.29 16.13 7.08
C VAL A 106 7.60 15.20 6.08
N ILE A 107 6.39 14.73 6.37
CA ILE A 107 5.64 13.85 5.47
C ILE A 107 5.27 14.62 4.19
N LYS A 108 4.69 15.82 4.30
CA LYS A 108 4.30 16.65 3.15
C LYS A 108 5.51 16.98 2.26
N LYS A 109 6.61 17.38 2.89
CA LYS A 109 7.88 17.67 2.21
C LYS A 109 8.45 16.46 1.48
N SER A 110 8.44 15.30 2.14
CA SER A 110 8.94 14.06 1.58
C SER A 110 8.06 13.56 0.43
N GLU A 111 6.73 13.66 0.54
CA GLU A 111 5.83 13.28 -0.55
C GLU A 111 5.98 14.18 -1.78
N LEU A 112 6.17 15.49 -1.57
CA LEU A 112 6.50 16.39 -2.65
C LEU A 112 7.84 16.02 -3.30
N LEU A 113 8.90 15.86 -2.50
CA LEU A 113 10.22 15.45 -3.02
C LEU A 113 10.13 14.12 -3.79
N TYR A 114 9.38 13.14 -3.27
CA TYR A 114 9.16 11.87 -3.95
C TYR A 114 8.42 12.06 -5.28
N ALA A 115 7.37 12.90 -5.32
CA ALA A 115 6.65 13.19 -6.55
C ALA A 115 7.55 13.83 -7.64
N LEU A 116 8.52 14.66 -7.25
CA LEU A 116 9.47 15.27 -8.19
C LEU A 116 10.36 14.24 -8.89
N SER A 117 10.62 13.09 -8.27
CA SER A 117 11.46 12.03 -8.88
C SER A 117 10.84 11.39 -10.14
N PHE A 118 9.53 11.59 -10.37
CA PHE A 118 8.81 11.08 -11.54
C PHE A 118 8.83 12.04 -12.73
N ILE A 119 9.26 13.30 -12.53
CA ILE A 119 9.32 14.30 -13.59
C ILE A 119 10.58 14.03 -14.41
N LYS A 120 10.40 13.68 -15.69
CA LYS A 120 11.49 13.39 -16.62
C LYS A 120 12.24 14.68 -16.99
N ASP A 121 13.56 14.56 -17.19
CA ASP A 121 14.40 15.63 -17.70
C ASP A 121 13.79 16.25 -18.97
N GLY A 122 13.78 17.58 -19.05
CA GLY A 122 13.17 18.34 -20.15
C GLY A 122 11.66 18.56 -20.04
N THR A 123 10.95 17.93 -19.09
CA THR A 123 9.52 18.19 -18.88
C THR A 123 9.29 19.51 -18.15
N ALA A 124 10.06 19.73 -17.08
CA ALA A 124 10.10 20.94 -16.27
C ALA A 124 11.38 20.94 -15.40
N ASP A 125 11.98 22.10 -15.12
CA ASP A 125 13.13 22.17 -14.22
C ASP A 125 12.67 22.11 -12.75
N CYS A 126 12.86 20.96 -12.12
CA CYS A 126 12.57 20.75 -10.70
C CYS A 126 13.82 20.72 -9.82
N SER A 127 15.01 20.91 -10.40
CA SER A 127 16.30 20.76 -9.70
C SER A 127 16.45 21.69 -8.49
N PRO A 128 16.07 22.99 -8.57
CA PRO A 128 16.14 23.90 -7.42
C PRO A 128 15.26 23.42 -6.26
N LEU A 129 14.04 22.99 -6.57
CA LEU A 129 13.07 22.53 -5.58
C LEU A 129 13.51 21.21 -4.94
N ILE A 130 13.97 20.24 -5.74
CA ILE A 130 14.55 18.97 -5.25
C ILE A 130 15.68 19.26 -4.26
N LYS A 131 16.65 20.08 -4.66
CA LYS A 131 17.82 20.42 -3.84
C LYS A 131 17.42 21.08 -2.53
N ARG A 132 16.47 22.03 -2.57
CA ARG A 132 15.95 22.71 -1.36
C ARG A 132 15.29 21.71 -0.41
N LEU A 133 14.31 20.95 -0.88
CA LEU A 133 13.55 20.01 -0.05
C LEU A 133 14.43 18.92 0.55
N ALA A 134 15.34 18.34 -0.25
CA ALA A 134 16.26 17.32 0.22
C ALA A 134 17.23 17.87 1.28
N ASN A 135 17.79 19.06 1.08
CA ASN A 135 18.66 19.70 2.07
C ASN A 135 17.92 20.00 3.38
N GLU A 136 16.68 20.46 3.30
CA GLU A 136 15.86 20.69 4.50
C GLU A 136 15.56 19.39 5.25
N LEU A 137 15.21 18.31 4.54
CA LEU A 137 15.02 16.99 5.15
C LEU A 137 16.31 16.50 5.81
N LEU A 138 17.44 16.59 5.11
CA LEU A 138 18.73 16.12 5.65
C LEU A 138 19.15 16.91 6.90
N LYS A 139 18.84 18.21 6.98
CA LYS A 139 19.14 19.05 8.14
C LYS A 139 18.28 18.78 9.37
N CYS A 140 17.07 18.23 9.20
CA CYS A 140 16.16 17.98 10.32
C CYS A 140 16.14 16.51 10.77
N LYS A 141 17.19 15.75 10.48
CA LYS A 141 17.39 14.39 10.99
C LYS A 141 17.66 14.41 12.50
N ILE A 142 17.11 13.42 13.20
CA ILE A 142 17.45 13.10 14.58
C ILE A 142 18.56 12.05 14.57
N GLU A 143 19.71 12.39 15.16
CA GLU A 143 20.88 11.52 15.34
C GLU A 143 21.40 10.84 14.05
N GLU A 144 21.13 11.42 12.87
CA GLU A 144 21.41 10.81 11.56
C GLU A 144 20.64 9.51 11.24
N GLU A 145 19.64 9.14 12.04
CA GLU A 145 18.93 7.86 11.92
C GLU A 145 17.45 8.01 11.54
N SER A 146 16.81 9.13 11.87
CA SER A 146 15.35 9.21 11.81
C SER A 146 14.85 10.64 11.65
N TRP A 147 13.53 10.79 11.50
CA TRP A 147 12.87 12.09 11.39
C TRP A 147 11.72 12.22 12.39
N PRO A 148 11.47 13.45 12.90
CA PRO A 148 10.22 13.80 13.55
C PRO A 148 9.13 14.10 12.52
N PHE A 149 7.90 14.34 12.96
CA PHE A 149 6.81 14.77 12.07
C PHE A 149 7.00 16.18 11.51
N PHE A 150 7.73 17.07 12.21
CA PHE A 150 7.91 18.46 11.83
C PHE A 150 9.36 18.92 12.01
N SER A 151 9.89 19.65 11.02
CA SER A 151 11.28 20.13 11.01
C SER A 151 11.55 21.34 11.91
N ASN A 152 10.50 22.04 12.34
CA ASN A 152 10.59 23.28 13.13
C ASN A 152 10.12 23.11 14.59
N PHE A 153 9.83 21.87 14.99
CA PHE A 153 9.40 21.54 16.33
C PHE A 153 10.52 20.76 17.00
N ASN A 154 10.95 21.19 18.18
CA ASN A 154 11.99 20.53 18.99
C ASN A 154 11.44 19.22 19.59
N SER A 155 10.85 18.38 18.76
CA SER A 155 10.54 16.99 19.08
C SER A 155 11.74 16.17 18.68
N ASP A 156 12.57 15.85 19.66
CA ASP A 156 13.63 14.84 19.54
C ASP A 156 13.06 13.41 19.54
N VAL A 157 11.75 13.27 19.25
CA VAL A 157 11.06 11.98 19.19
C VAL A 157 11.04 11.46 17.75
N PRO A 158 11.79 10.38 17.46
CA PRO A 158 11.77 9.77 16.16
C PRO A 158 10.48 8.97 15.94
N ASP A 159 9.93 8.96 14.72
CA ASP A 159 8.79 8.10 14.35
C ASP A 159 9.03 7.36 13.03
N ILE A 160 8.47 6.15 12.94
CA ILE A 160 8.56 5.26 11.77
C ILE A 160 8.00 5.91 10.51
N ILE A 161 6.89 6.64 10.59
CA ILE A 161 6.16 7.18 9.42
C ILE A 161 6.97 8.27 8.70
N PRO A 162 7.31 9.42 9.33
CA PRO A 162 8.11 10.44 8.66
C PRO A 162 9.45 9.89 8.18
N THR A 163 10.07 9.00 8.95
CA THR A 163 11.34 8.35 8.57
C THR A 163 11.19 7.51 7.30
N ALA A 164 10.16 6.65 7.22
CA ALA A 164 9.94 5.81 6.04
C ALA A 164 9.70 6.67 4.79
N ILE A 165 8.84 7.69 4.89
CA ILE A 165 8.50 8.53 3.73
C ILE A 165 9.69 9.39 3.31
N ALA A 166 10.48 9.92 4.24
CA ALA A 166 11.72 10.65 3.94
C ALA A 166 12.77 9.76 3.26
N VAL A 167 12.97 8.53 3.75
CA VAL A 167 13.87 7.54 3.13
C VAL A 167 13.43 7.23 1.70
N LEU A 168 12.13 7.01 1.47
CA LEU A 168 11.59 6.79 0.12
C LEU A 168 11.88 7.96 -0.82
N ALA A 169 11.61 9.18 -0.36
CA ALA A 169 11.77 10.39 -1.15
C ALA A 169 13.23 10.69 -1.50
N LEU A 170 14.13 10.62 -0.51
CA LEU A 170 15.56 10.85 -0.70
C LEU A 170 16.17 9.77 -1.60
N HIS A 171 15.78 8.51 -1.40
CA HIS A 171 16.24 7.39 -2.24
C HIS A 171 15.83 7.58 -3.70
N ALA A 172 14.55 7.91 -3.96
CA ALA A 172 14.04 8.11 -5.32
C ALA A 172 14.77 9.25 -6.07
N ASN A 173 15.25 10.26 -5.33
CA ASN A 173 16.05 11.36 -5.87
C ASN A 173 17.56 11.11 -5.78
N LYS A 174 17.99 9.86 -5.56
CA LYS A 174 19.41 9.42 -5.57
C LYS A 174 20.29 10.12 -4.52
N TYR A 175 19.72 10.56 -3.40
CA TYR A 175 20.51 11.09 -2.28
C TYR A 175 21.19 9.94 -1.51
N PRO A 176 22.50 10.04 -1.19
CA PRO A 176 23.24 8.97 -0.55
C PRO A 176 22.99 8.89 0.97
N SER A 177 23.61 7.89 1.61
CA SER A 177 23.76 7.79 3.07
C SER A 177 22.44 7.58 3.85
N LEU A 178 21.58 6.68 3.37
CA LEU A 178 20.32 6.31 4.04
C LEU A 178 20.43 5.02 4.88
N ASP A 179 21.62 4.39 4.94
CA ASP A 179 21.82 3.10 5.61
C ASP A 179 21.42 3.11 7.09
N LYS A 180 21.77 4.17 7.82
CA LYS A 180 21.40 4.33 9.23
C LYS A 180 19.88 4.40 9.39
N CYS A 181 19.20 5.15 8.52
CA CYS A 181 17.75 5.27 8.53
C CYS A 181 17.05 3.96 8.17
N GLN A 182 17.57 3.23 7.19
CA GLN A 182 17.06 1.90 6.85
C GLN A 182 17.27 0.90 7.98
N LYS A 183 18.41 0.96 8.68
CA LYS A 183 18.67 0.15 9.90
C LYS A 183 17.70 0.51 11.03
N TYR A 184 17.41 1.79 11.25
CA TYR A 184 16.38 2.24 12.19
C TYR A 184 15.02 1.63 11.85
N LEU A 185 14.54 1.77 10.60
CA LEU A 185 13.27 1.19 10.16
C LEU A 185 13.23 -0.33 10.36
N LEU A 186 14.30 -1.04 10.01
CA LEU A 186 14.38 -2.48 10.20
C LEU A 186 14.38 -2.89 11.68
N LYS A 187 15.06 -2.13 12.54
CA LYS A 187 15.07 -2.32 13.99
C LYS A 187 13.67 -2.16 14.56
N GLU A 188 12.96 -1.10 14.17
CA GLU A 188 11.57 -0.84 14.59
C GLU A 188 10.63 -1.97 14.14
N ILE A 189 10.69 -2.39 12.87
CA ILE A 189 9.90 -3.52 12.38
C ILE A 189 10.17 -4.77 13.23
N LYS A 190 11.44 -5.14 13.45
CA LYS A 190 11.80 -6.33 14.23
C LYS A 190 11.36 -6.24 15.70
N GLY A 191 11.40 -5.05 16.29
CA GLY A 191 10.94 -4.79 17.65
C GLY A 191 9.44 -5.06 17.83
N HIS A 192 8.64 -4.76 16.80
CA HIS A 192 7.19 -4.83 16.87
C HIS A 192 6.57 -6.09 16.22
N ILE A 193 7.23 -6.72 15.25
CA ILE A 193 6.61 -7.74 14.38
C ILE A 193 6.12 -8.99 15.13
N LYS A 194 6.82 -9.43 16.18
CA LYS A 194 6.44 -10.63 16.96
C LYS A 194 5.24 -10.40 17.88
N LYS A 195 4.91 -9.14 18.18
CA LYS A 195 3.87 -8.74 19.13
C LYS A 195 3.18 -7.47 18.64
N ILE A 196 2.58 -7.53 17.47
CA ILE A 196 1.76 -6.43 16.95
C ILE A 196 0.55 -6.31 17.87
N LYS A 197 0.46 -5.22 18.63
CA LYS A 197 -0.56 -5.03 19.67
C LYS A 197 -1.83 -4.37 19.13
N ASP A 198 -1.69 -3.57 18.09
CA ASP A 198 -2.73 -2.67 17.61
C ASP A 198 -2.63 -2.41 16.09
N PRO A 199 -3.72 -1.93 15.46
CA PRO A 199 -3.75 -1.60 14.03
C PRO A 199 -2.81 -0.46 13.61
N GLU A 200 -2.50 0.48 14.50
CA GLU A 200 -1.60 1.59 14.23
C GLU A 200 -0.18 1.08 14.01
N THR A 201 0.36 0.33 14.97
CA THR A 201 1.67 -0.33 14.88
C THR A 201 1.74 -1.20 13.63
N PHE A 202 0.68 -1.97 13.34
CA PHE A 202 0.59 -2.79 12.13
C PHE A 202 0.77 -1.96 10.85
N SER A 203 0.06 -0.85 10.73
CA SER A 203 0.13 0.00 9.53
C SER A 203 1.51 0.66 9.37
N LYS A 204 2.14 1.09 10.48
CA LYS A 204 3.48 1.69 10.51
C LYS A 204 4.54 0.71 9.99
N ILE A 205 4.54 -0.53 10.50
CA ILE A 205 5.51 -1.55 10.07
C ILE A 205 5.31 -1.98 8.62
N VAL A 206 4.06 -2.00 8.11
CA VAL A 206 3.78 -2.33 6.71
C VAL A 206 4.31 -1.23 5.79
N LEU A 207 4.11 0.05 6.14
CA LEU A 207 4.70 1.17 5.41
C LEU A 207 6.24 1.12 5.45
N ALA A 208 6.84 0.89 6.61
CA ALA A 208 8.29 0.79 6.75
C ALA A 208 8.87 -0.36 5.91
N LEU A 209 8.24 -1.54 5.93
CA LEU A 209 8.66 -2.66 5.09
C LEU A 209 8.51 -2.33 3.60
N TYR A 210 7.44 -1.65 3.20
CA TYR A 210 7.25 -1.20 1.83
C TYR A 210 8.43 -0.33 1.38
N VAL A 211 8.78 0.67 2.19
CA VAL A 211 9.92 1.53 1.88
C VAL A 211 11.22 0.72 1.80
N LEU A 212 11.51 -0.17 2.75
CA LEU A 212 12.73 -0.99 2.70
C LEU A 212 12.82 -1.86 1.44
N VAL A 213 11.70 -2.45 1.01
CA VAL A 213 11.62 -3.29 -0.19
C VAL A 213 11.87 -2.50 -1.49
N TYR A 214 11.47 -1.23 -1.52
CA TYR A 214 11.56 -0.37 -2.71
C TYR A 214 12.69 0.67 -2.66
N THR A 215 13.49 0.70 -1.59
CA THR A 215 14.68 1.58 -1.43
C THR A 215 15.98 0.81 -1.29
N GLU A 216 15.96 -0.48 -1.60
CA GLU A 216 17.14 -1.33 -1.44
C GLU A 216 18.22 -0.93 -2.46
N PHE A 217 19.23 -0.19 -1.98
CA PHE A 217 20.47 0.07 -2.70
C PHE A 217 21.21 -1.27 -2.87
N GLN A 218 21.47 -1.67 -4.12
CA GLN A 218 22.47 -2.67 -4.53
C GLN A 218 22.07 -4.18 -4.52
N PRO A 219 22.71 -5.01 -5.37
CA PRO A 219 22.19 -6.30 -5.84
C PRO A 219 22.57 -7.52 -4.98
N THR A 220 22.85 -7.37 -3.68
CA THR A 220 23.00 -8.52 -2.75
C THR A 220 21.63 -9.09 -2.36
N LEU A 221 20.87 -9.44 -3.40
CA LEU A 221 19.42 -9.67 -3.41
C LEU A 221 18.96 -10.89 -2.60
N SER A 222 19.85 -11.81 -2.22
CA SER A 222 19.42 -13.10 -1.67
C SER A 222 19.17 -13.06 -0.17
N ASN A 223 20.02 -12.40 0.62
CA ASN A 223 19.91 -12.43 2.08
C ASN A 223 18.85 -11.46 2.61
N LYS A 224 18.84 -10.21 2.12
CA LYS A 224 17.81 -9.23 2.51
C LYS A 224 16.42 -9.62 2.03
N LYS A 225 16.27 -10.16 0.82
CA LYS A 225 14.98 -10.70 0.35
C LYS A 225 14.46 -11.82 1.25
N LYS A 226 15.32 -12.73 1.73
CA LYS A 226 14.92 -13.77 2.70
C LYS A 226 14.45 -13.15 4.01
N GLU A 227 15.19 -12.18 4.52
CA GLU A 227 14.83 -11.45 5.74
C GLU A 227 13.47 -10.74 5.60
N TYR A 228 13.29 -9.94 4.54
CA TYR A 228 12.02 -9.24 4.27
C TYR A 228 10.87 -10.21 4.00
N SER A 229 11.13 -11.35 3.35
CA SER A 229 10.13 -12.41 3.16
C SER A 229 9.72 -13.05 4.49
N SER A 230 10.65 -13.20 5.44
CA SER A 230 10.35 -13.67 6.79
C SER A 230 9.49 -12.66 7.54
N ILE A 231 9.81 -11.36 7.46
CA ILE A 231 8.99 -10.30 8.05
C ILE A 231 7.59 -10.30 7.43
N LEU A 232 7.49 -10.37 6.10
CA LEU A 232 6.22 -10.44 5.38
C LEU A 232 5.38 -11.63 5.85
N LYS A 233 6.01 -12.79 6.11
CA LYS A 233 5.31 -13.96 6.64
C LYS A 233 4.65 -13.68 7.99
N GLU A 234 5.36 -13.01 8.90
CA GLU A 234 4.81 -12.62 10.20
C GLU A 234 3.71 -11.57 10.06
N ILE A 235 3.86 -10.57 9.17
CA ILE A 235 2.81 -9.59 8.86
C ILE A 235 1.54 -10.31 8.40
N TRP A 236 1.65 -11.25 7.45
CA TRP A 236 0.52 -12.02 6.94
C TRP A 236 -0.09 -13.00 7.94
N ALA A 237 0.62 -13.35 9.01
CA ALA A 237 0.12 -14.18 10.10
C ALA A 237 -0.59 -13.38 11.19
N SER A 238 -0.43 -12.05 11.20
CA SER A 238 -1.07 -11.15 12.15
C SER A 238 -2.59 -11.14 11.99
N ASP A 239 -3.30 -11.05 13.11
CA ASP A 239 -4.76 -10.88 13.13
C ASP A 239 -5.21 -9.55 12.48
N PHE A 240 -4.30 -8.58 12.28
CA PHE A 240 -4.57 -7.30 11.62
C PHE A 240 -4.44 -7.33 10.09
N ALA A 241 -3.89 -8.40 9.49
CA ALA A 241 -3.70 -8.54 8.05
C ALA A 241 -5.00 -8.87 7.29
N PHE A 242 -6.08 -8.16 7.60
CA PHE A 242 -7.40 -8.39 7.06
C PHE A 242 -7.57 -7.73 5.68
N MET A 243 -7.52 -8.53 4.61
CA MET A 243 -7.56 -8.04 3.22
C MET A 243 -8.97 -8.04 2.59
N LYS A 244 -9.99 -8.57 3.28
CA LYS A 244 -11.35 -8.68 2.70
C LYS A 244 -12.13 -7.37 2.72
N ASN A 245 -11.97 -6.55 3.75
CA ASN A 245 -12.62 -5.24 3.87
C ASN A 245 -11.67 -4.13 3.44
N ASP A 246 -12.21 -2.97 3.10
CA ASP A 246 -11.44 -1.78 2.74
C ASP A 246 -11.00 -1.09 4.03
N MET A 247 -9.73 -1.24 4.41
CA MET A 247 -9.18 -0.65 5.63
C MET A 247 -7.96 0.22 5.37
N GLU A 248 -8.00 1.42 5.93
CA GLU A 248 -6.94 2.42 5.97
C GLU A 248 -6.79 2.89 7.42
N GLN A 249 -5.57 3.03 7.90
CA GLN A 249 -5.33 3.44 9.28
C GLN A 249 -5.13 4.95 9.35
N ASN A 250 -5.89 5.62 10.21
CA ASN A 250 -5.64 7.03 10.54
C ASN A 250 -4.68 7.09 11.72
N ILE A 251 -3.55 7.78 11.56
CA ILE A 251 -2.53 7.94 12.60
C ILE A 251 -2.52 9.41 13.01
N GLU A 252 -2.78 9.65 14.29
CA GLU A 252 -2.75 10.98 14.87
C GLU A 252 -1.35 11.30 15.41
N TYR A 253 -0.91 12.54 15.22
CA TYR A 253 0.36 13.01 15.75
C TYR A 253 0.25 14.47 16.23
N PRO A 254 0.84 14.78 17.40
CA PRO A 254 0.71 16.11 18.00
C PRO A 254 1.64 17.13 17.35
N TYR A 255 1.23 18.40 17.39
CA TYR A 255 2.08 19.56 17.09
C TYR A 255 1.59 20.77 17.88
N ASN A 256 2.39 21.23 18.84
CA ASN A 256 1.97 22.22 19.83
C ASN A 256 0.64 21.81 20.49
N THR A 257 -0.41 22.62 20.35
CA THR A 257 -1.75 22.40 20.93
C THR A 257 -2.73 21.73 19.96
N ARG A 258 -2.27 21.30 18.78
CA ARG A 258 -3.13 20.72 17.73
C ARG A 258 -2.75 19.27 17.44
N HIS A 259 -3.73 18.49 17.03
CA HIS A 259 -3.53 17.15 16.49
C HIS A 259 -3.62 17.19 14.97
N PHE A 260 -2.65 16.55 14.33
CA PHE A 260 -2.62 16.30 12.90
C PHE A 260 -2.85 14.82 12.67
N TYR A 261 -3.18 14.46 11.42
CA TYR A 261 -3.40 13.07 11.07
C TYR A 261 -2.77 12.74 9.72
N VAL A 262 -2.35 11.49 9.57
CA VAL A 262 -1.91 10.91 8.31
C VAL A 262 -2.58 9.57 8.12
N ARG A 263 -3.13 9.36 6.93
CA ARG A 263 -3.80 8.12 6.57
C ARG A 263 -2.80 7.15 5.94
N ILE A 264 -2.76 5.91 6.39
CA ILE A 264 -1.83 4.89 5.89
C ILE A 264 -2.65 3.80 5.20
N PRO A 265 -2.69 3.77 3.85
CA PRO A 265 -3.42 2.77 3.09
C PRO A 265 -2.61 1.46 3.02
N TRP A 266 -2.36 0.87 4.20
CA TRP A 266 -1.44 -0.27 4.38
C TRP A 266 -1.79 -1.47 3.50
N GLN A 267 -3.05 -1.66 3.14
CA GLN A 267 -3.44 -2.75 2.23
C GLN A 267 -2.81 -2.59 0.85
N LEU A 268 -2.70 -1.37 0.34
CA LEU A 268 -2.07 -1.09 -0.96
C LEU A 268 -0.57 -1.39 -0.90
N TYR A 269 0.10 -0.95 0.18
CA TYR A 269 1.51 -1.29 0.41
C TYR A 269 1.73 -2.80 0.54
N LEU A 270 0.84 -3.51 1.24
CA LEU A 270 0.93 -4.96 1.40
C LEU A 270 0.73 -5.71 0.08
N LEU A 271 -0.10 -5.19 -0.84
CA LEU A 271 -0.22 -5.73 -2.20
C LEU A 271 1.12 -5.62 -2.94
N ALA A 272 1.74 -4.44 -2.95
CA ALA A 272 3.03 -4.22 -3.61
C ALA A 272 4.14 -5.10 -3.02
N ILE A 273 4.29 -5.11 -1.69
CA ILE A 273 5.27 -5.95 -0.97
C ILE A 273 5.08 -7.43 -1.32
N SER A 274 3.84 -7.92 -1.25
CA SER A 274 3.54 -9.34 -1.52
C SER A 274 3.90 -9.72 -2.95
N ASN A 275 3.61 -8.83 -3.91
CA ASN A 275 3.94 -9.03 -5.31
C ASN A 275 5.45 -9.12 -5.55
N LYS A 276 6.22 -8.22 -4.92
CA LYS A 276 7.68 -8.17 -5.05
C LYS A 276 8.38 -9.35 -4.37
N LEU A 277 7.97 -9.69 -3.15
CA LEU A 277 8.71 -10.62 -2.29
C LEU A 277 8.26 -12.09 -2.41
N SER A 278 6.97 -12.37 -2.64
CA SER A 278 6.44 -13.73 -2.45
C SER A 278 5.25 -14.10 -3.31
N ILE A 279 5.49 -15.01 -4.26
CA ILE A 279 4.47 -15.64 -5.11
C ILE A 279 3.38 -16.33 -4.27
N LYS A 280 3.73 -16.88 -3.10
CA LYS A 280 2.77 -17.51 -2.17
C LYS A 280 1.73 -16.50 -1.67
N TYR A 281 2.14 -15.27 -1.34
CA TYR A 281 1.22 -14.27 -0.81
C TYR A 281 0.46 -13.55 -1.92
N SER A 282 1.10 -13.28 -3.07
CA SER A 282 0.41 -12.72 -4.24
C SER A 282 -0.55 -13.70 -4.93
N SER A 283 -0.45 -15.00 -4.64
CA SER A 283 -1.41 -16.00 -5.14
C SER A 283 -2.65 -16.19 -4.25
N LYS A 284 -2.69 -15.64 -3.03
CA LYS A 284 -3.83 -15.83 -2.11
C LYS A 284 -5.13 -15.26 -2.67
N VAL A 285 -6.26 -15.91 -2.39
CA VAL A 285 -7.60 -15.41 -2.74
C VAL A 285 -7.86 -14.03 -2.17
N SER A 286 -7.40 -13.77 -0.94
CA SER A 286 -7.58 -12.47 -0.29
C SER A 286 -6.78 -11.34 -0.95
N TYR A 287 -5.57 -11.63 -1.45
CA TYR A 287 -4.79 -10.71 -2.28
C TYR A 287 -5.56 -10.33 -3.55
N PHE A 288 -6.03 -11.35 -4.30
CA PHE A 288 -6.78 -11.12 -5.54
C PHE A 288 -8.11 -10.40 -5.28
N ALA A 289 -8.80 -10.71 -4.19
CA ALA A 289 -10.05 -10.03 -3.84
C ALA A 289 -9.80 -8.53 -3.60
N ARG A 290 -8.78 -8.18 -2.81
CA ARG A 290 -8.39 -6.79 -2.53
C ARG A 290 -7.98 -6.04 -3.79
N LEU A 291 -7.11 -6.63 -4.60
CA LEU A 291 -6.63 -6.02 -5.84
C LEU A 291 -7.77 -5.83 -6.86
N ASN A 292 -8.63 -6.84 -7.06
CA ASN A 292 -9.78 -6.70 -7.94
C ASN A 292 -10.79 -5.65 -7.43
N SER A 293 -10.99 -5.55 -6.11
CA SER A 293 -11.84 -4.50 -5.53
C SER A 293 -11.26 -3.10 -5.81
N ALA A 294 -9.96 -2.91 -5.59
CA ALA A 294 -9.29 -1.64 -5.88
C ALA A 294 -9.37 -1.28 -7.38
N LEU A 295 -9.11 -2.23 -8.27
CA LEU A 295 -9.22 -2.05 -9.72
C LEU A 295 -10.65 -1.74 -10.17
N LYS A 296 -11.65 -2.42 -9.60
CA LYS A 296 -13.06 -2.15 -9.91
C LYS A 296 -13.45 -0.74 -9.50
N GLN A 297 -13.06 -0.29 -8.31
CA GLN A 297 -13.36 1.06 -7.84
C GLN A 297 -12.64 2.13 -8.68
N ALA A 298 -11.33 1.96 -8.92
CA ALA A 298 -10.53 2.88 -9.73
C ALA A 298 -11.05 3.04 -11.16
N ASN A 299 -11.50 1.95 -11.79
CA ASN A 299 -12.06 1.99 -13.15
C ASN A 299 -13.44 2.66 -13.26
N ASN A 300 -14.17 2.81 -12.14
CA ASN A 300 -15.54 3.30 -12.14
C ASN A 300 -15.65 4.73 -11.62
N GLU A 301 -15.37 4.92 -10.32
CA GLU A 301 -15.59 6.20 -9.63
C GLU A 301 -14.31 6.77 -9.03
N GLY A 302 -13.25 5.97 -8.89
CA GLY A 302 -12.05 6.27 -8.10
C GLY A 302 -12.00 5.43 -6.82
N PHE A 303 -10.80 5.05 -6.38
CA PHE A 303 -10.65 4.18 -5.22
C PHE A 303 -10.88 4.95 -3.91
N LYS A 304 -11.67 4.39 -2.99
CA LYS A 304 -11.94 5.01 -1.68
C LYS A 304 -12.06 4.00 -0.55
N TYR A 305 -11.57 4.41 0.62
CA TYR A 305 -11.85 3.73 1.88
C TYR A 305 -13.11 4.34 2.49
N LEU A 306 -14.22 3.59 2.51
CA LEU A 306 -15.52 4.11 3.00
C LEU A 306 -15.45 4.62 4.45
N GLN A 307 -14.64 3.98 5.29
CA GLN A 307 -14.42 4.40 6.68
C GLN A 307 -13.69 5.75 6.79
N SER A 308 -12.96 6.18 5.77
CA SER A 308 -12.21 7.44 5.72
C SER A 308 -13.04 8.63 5.21
N GLY A 309 -14.32 8.40 4.90
CA GLY A 309 -15.28 9.39 4.43
C GLY A 309 -15.83 9.10 3.02
N LYS A 310 -16.74 9.96 2.55
CA LYS A 310 -17.39 9.81 1.23
C LYS A 310 -16.51 10.25 0.07
N ASN A 311 -15.51 11.09 0.34
CA ASN A 311 -14.69 11.74 -0.68
C ASN A 311 -13.50 10.86 -1.09
N ILE A 312 -13.09 11.02 -2.34
CA ILE A 312 -12.01 10.23 -2.95
C ILE A 312 -10.68 10.92 -2.67
N SER A 313 -9.82 10.32 -1.85
CA SER A 313 -8.52 10.88 -1.47
C SER A 313 -7.55 10.92 -2.66
N SER A 314 -7.01 12.10 -2.97
CA SER A 314 -5.98 12.26 -4.01
C SER A 314 -4.72 11.48 -3.64
N ARG A 315 -4.22 11.64 -2.41
CA ARG A 315 -3.05 10.92 -1.90
C ARG A 315 -3.21 9.39 -2.01
N THR A 316 -4.36 8.85 -1.63
CA THR A 316 -4.61 7.39 -1.67
C THR A 316 -4.68 6.87 -3.11
N ASN A 317 -5.26 7.63 -4.05
CA ASN A 317 -5.30 7.23 -5.46
C ASN A 317 -3.94 7.36 -6.15
N ALA A 318 -3.13 8.35 -5.79
CA ALA A 318 -1.73 8.39 -6.20
C ALA A 318 -0.96 7.18 -5.66
N ILE A 319 -1.12 6.81 -4.38
CA ILE A 319 -0.49 5.57 -3.87
C ILE A 319 -0.96 4.33 -4.62
N LEU A 320 -2.25 4.23 -4.94
CA LEU A 320 -2.76 3.13 -5.75
C LEU A 320 -2.11 3.11 -7.13
N PHE A 321 -1.97 4.26 -7.79
CA PHE A 321 -1.35 4.39 -9.11
C PHE A 321 0.03 3.70 -9.16
N ASP A 322 0.92 4.00 -8.21
CA ASP A 322 2.24 3.38 -8.16
C ASP A 322 2.22 1.91 -7.76
N VAL A 323 1.30 1.52 -6.87
CA VAL A 323 1.12 0.11 -6.53
C VAL A 323 0.72 -0.70 -7.76
N LEU A 324 -0.13 -0.15 -8.64
CA LEU A 324 -0.48 -0.78 -9.90
C LEU A 324 0.73 -0.88 -10.84
N GLU A 325 1.57 0.16 -10.91
CA GLU A 325 2.81 0.16 -11.70
C GLU A 325 3.77 -0.93 -11.21
N HIS A 326 4.05 -0.99 -9.90
CA HIS A 326 4.90 -2.02 -9.32
C HIS A 326 4.35 -3.44 -9.51
N ILE A 327 3.02 -3.60 -9.56
CA ILE A 327 2.39 -4.89 -9.86
C ILE A 327 2.55 -5.24 -11.35
N LYS A 328 2.49 -4.25 -12.23
CA LYS A 328 2.64 -4.41 -13.68
C LYS A 328 4.07 -4.83 -14.04
N GLU A 329 5.09 -4.19 -13.48
CA GLU A 329 6.51 -4.46 -13.75
C GLU A 329 6.95 -5.89 -13.39
N GLU A 330 6.34 -6.52 -12.39
CA GLU A 330 6.76 -7.81 -11.83
C GLU A 330 6.01 -9.03 -12.42
N ARG A 331 5.40 -8.88 -13.59
CA ARG A 331 4.43 -9.83 -14.17
C ARG A 331 4.99 -11.12 -14.76
N GLU A 332 6.30 -11.27 -14.89
CA GLU A 332 6.92 -12.48 -15.44
C GLU A 332 6.46 -13.77 -14.71
N LYS A 333 6.00 -13.65 -13.47
CA LYS A 333 5.55 -14.77 -12.61
C LYS A 333 4.07 -15.16 -12.80
N SER A 334 3.37 -14.59 -13.79
CA SER A 334 1.91 -14.61 -13.87
C SER A 334 1.26 -16.01 -13.86
N LEU A 335 1.77 -16.97 -14.65
CA LEU A 335 1.13 -18.30 -14.77
C LEU A 335 1.16 -19.09 -13.45
N LEU A 336 2.30 -19.12 -12.77
CA LEU A 336 2.43 -19.81 -11.49
C LEU A 336 1.53 -19.17 -10.41
N ILE A 337 1.43 -17.84 -10.38
CA ILE A 337 0.53 -17.13 -9.47
C ILE A 337 -0.92 -17.57 -9.70
N TYR A 338 -1.35 -17.72 -10.96
CA TYR A 338 -2.71 -18.19 -11.28
C TYR A 338 -2.95 -19.63 -10.85
N VAL A 339 -2.01 -20.54 -11.12
CA VAL A 339 -2.12 -21.95 -10.69
C VAL A 339 -2.23 -22.04 -9.17
N LEU A 340 -1.37 -21.34 -8.45
CA LEU A 340 -1.42 -21.29 -6.99
C LEU A 340 -2.67 -20.60 -6.45
N ASN A 341 -3.23 -19.63 -7.18
CA ASN A 341 -4.51 -19.03 -6.82
C ASN A 341 -5.67 -20.01 -6.98
N TYR A 342 -5.69 -20.82 -8.03
CA TYR A 342 -6.68 -21.89 -8.19
C TYR A 342 -6.54 -22.93 -7.08
N TYR A 343 -5.32 -23.29 -6.73
CA TYR A 343 -5.04 -24.16 -5.60
C TYR A 343 -5.57 -23.55 -4.28
N ASP A 344 -5.26 -22.28 -3.99
CA ASP A 344 -5.76 -21.58 -2.79
C ASP A 344 -7.30 -21.48 -2.77
N LYS A 345 -7.94 -21.26 -3.93
CA LYS A 345 -9.41 -21.32 -4.04
C LYS A 345 -9.97 -22.70 -3.70
N PHE A 346 -9.33 -23.75 -4.20
CA PHE A 346 -9.73 -25.12 -3.92
C PHE A 346 -9.59 -25.44 -2.43
N ILE A 347 -8.46 -25.08 -1.81
CA ILE A 347 -8.25 -25.23 -0.36
C ILE A 347 -9.31 -24.44 0.44
N ASN A 348 -9.56 -23.18 0.08
CA ASN A 348 -10.60 -22.36 0.70
C ASN A 348 -12.02 -22.95 0.52
N PHE A 349 -12.29 -23.57 -0.63
CA PHE A 349 -13.56 -24.26 -0.88
C PHE A 349 -13.74 -25.46 0.05
N LEU A 350 -12.72 -26.32 0.16
CA LEU A 350 -12.70 -27.44 1.10
C LEU A 350 -12.86 -26.99 2.56
N GLN A 351 -12.41 -25.78 2.87
CA GLN A 351 -12.49 -25.22 4.22
C GLN A 351 -13.87 -24.65 4.60
N LYS A 352 -14.81 -24.49 3.66
CA LYS A 352 -16.15 -23.97 3.95
C LYS A 352 -16.90 -24.90 4.91
N LYS A 353 -17.60 -24.34 5.91
CA LYS A 353 -18.34 -25.09 6.95
C LYS A 353 -19.24 -26.20 6.37
N TYR A 354 -20.00 -25.88 5.32
CA TYR A 354 -20.91 -26.85 4.68
C TYR A 354 -20.17 -27.93 3.91
N VAL A 355 -19.07 -27.60 3.22
CA VAL A 355 -18.24 -28.55 2.48
C VAL A 355 -17.56 -29.50 3.46
N LYS A 356 -16.98 -28.99 4.55
CA LYS A 356 -16.46 -29.80 5.66
C LYS A 356 -17.52 -30.74 6.22
N LYS A 357 -18.73 -30.22 6.51
CA LYS A 357 -19.84 -31.03 7.03
C LYS A 357 -20.23 -32.14 6.06
N PHE A 358 -20.33 -31.82 4.76
CA PHE A 358 -20.62 -32.80 3.71
C PHE A 358 -19.56 -33.91 3.68
N PHE A 359 -18.27 -33.56 3.62
CA PHE A 359 -17.20 -34.55 3.63
C PHE A 359 -17.14 -35.38 4.91
N ASN A 360 -17.43 -34.78 6.07
CA ASN A 360 -17.53 -35.52 7.33
C ASN A 360 -18.67 -36.54 7.30
N VAL A 361 -19.84 -36.19 6.73
CA VAL A 361 -20.98 -37.10 6.56
C VAL A 361 -20.63 -38.22 5.58
N VAL A 362 -20.05 -37.90 4.42
CA VAL A 362 -19.63 -38.92 3.44
C VAL A 362 -18.60 -39.86 4.05
N GLY A 363 -17.59 -39.33 4.75
CA GLY A 363 -16.60 -40.14 5.46
C GLY A 363 -17.23 -41.06 6.50
N LEU A 364 -18.19 -40.56 7.29
CA LEU A 364 -18.93 -41.37 8.25
C LEU A 364 -19.76 -42.48 7.56
N CYS A 365 -20.43 -42.16 6.45
CA CYS A 365 -21.18 -43.14 5.66
C CYS A 365 -20.25 -44.23 5.10
N LEU A 366 -19.06 -43.87 4.61
CA LEU A 366 -18.07 -44.84 4.12
C LEU A 366 -17.54 -45.75 5.25
N ILE A 367 -17.33 -45.20 6.44
CA ILE A 367 -16.94 -45.97 7.64
C ILE A 367 -18.06 -46.97 8.00
N ILE A 368 -19.32 -46.52 8.06
CA ILE A 368 -20.48 -47.37 8.35
C ILE A 368 -20.65 -48.45 7.28
N TYR A 369 -20.54 -48.10 6.00
CA TYR A 369 -20.65 -49.05 4.89
C TYR A 369 -19.53 -50.08 4.90
N SER A 370 -18.29 -49.66 5.19
CA SER A 370 -17.15 -50.58 5.35
C SER A 370 -17.38 -51.57 6.49
N PHE A 371 -17.95 -51.10 7.61
CA PHE A 371 -18.33 -51.96 8.73
C PHE A 371 -19.46 -52.92 8.38
N TYR A 372 -20.46 -52.46 7.61
CA TYR A 372 -21.55 -53.29 7.10
C TYR A 372 -21.05 -54.40 6.18
N LEU A 373 -20.18 -54.06 5.20
CA LEU A 373 -19.54 -55.05 4.33
C LEU A 373 -18.69 -56.05 5.11
N TRP A 374 -17.96 -55.57 6.12
CA TRP A 374 -17.19 -56.43 7.02
C TRP A 374 -18.09 -57.43 7.77
N LYS A 375 -19.28 -57.01 8.19
CA LYS A 375 -20.23 -57.87 8.91
C LYS A 375 -20.92 -58.91 8.02
N ILE A 376 -21.13 -58.62 6.73
CA ILE A 376 -21.89 -59.51 5.83
C ILE A 376 -21.00 -60.50 5.09
N ASN A 377 -19.75 -60.14 4.81
CA ASN A 377 -18.82 -61.05 4.15
C ASN A 377 -18.15 -61.98 5.17
N ASP A 378 -18.86 -63.02 5.62
CA ASP A 378 -18.36 -64.08 6.51
C ASP A 378 -17.21 -64.93 5.89
N THR A 379 -16.80 -64.66 4.65
CA THR A 379 -15.82 -65.48 3.90
C THR A 379 -14.55 -64.74 3.46
N SER A 380 -14.43 -63.43 3.66
CA SER A 380 -13.20 -62.70 3.30
C SER A 380 -12.33 -62.46 4.53
N LEU A 381 -11.11 -63.04 4.52
CA LEU A 381 -10.04 -62.78 5.48
C LEU A 381 -10.02 -61.30 5.89
N ILE A 382 -10.12 -61.06 7.20
CA ILE A 382 -10.12 -59.74 7.88
C ILE A 382 -9.07 -58.76 7.31
N THR A 383 -7.97 -59.28 6.76
CA THR A 383 -6.89 -58.54 6.11
C THR A 383 -7.25 -57.82 4.81
N GLN A 384 -8.31 -58.23 4.08
CA GLN A 384 -8.64 -57.64 2.77
C GLN A 384 -9.47 -56.35 2.88
N SER A 385 -10.30 -56.21 3.91
CA SER A 385 -11.19 -55.05 4.09
C SER A 385 -10.60 -53.95 4.98
N ALA A 386 -9.59 -54.28 5.80
CA ALA A 386 -8.90 -53.35 6.70
C ALA A 386 -8.17 -52.19 5.99
N PRO A 387 -7.52 -52.37 4.81
CA PRO A 387 -6.87 -51.27 4.09
C PRO A 387 -7.87 -50.22 3.61
N SER A 388 -9.04 -50.62 3.12
CA SER A 388 -10.12 -49.72 2.69
C SER A 388 -10.71 -48.93 3.85
N PHE A 389 -10.86 -49.55 5.02
CA PHE A 389 -11.28 -48.86 6.24
C PHE A 389 -10.23 -47.84 6.69
N MET A 390 -8.95 -48.23 6.73
CA MET A 390 -7.86 -47.32 7.11
C MET A 390 -7.67 -46.18 6.12
N ALA A 391 -7.79 -46.43 4.81
CA ALA A 391 -7.75 -45.38 3.80
C ALA A 391 -8.90 -44.37 3.99
N SER A 392 -10.13 -44.86 4.23
CA SER A 392 -11.30 -44.02 4.48
C SER A 392 -11.15 -43.20 5.77
N PHE A 393 -10.58 -43.81 6.82
CA PHE A 393 -10.30 -43.14 8.09
C PHE A 393 -9.18 -42.10 7.98
N ILE A 394 -8.11 -42.38 7.24
CA ILE A 394 -7.02 -41.43 6.96
C ILE A 394 -7.54 -40.25 6.14
N VAL A 395 -8.36 -40.50 5.11
CA VAL A 395 -9.02 -39.43 4.32
C VAL A 395 -9.93 -38.58 5.22
N TYR A 396 -10.71 -39.22 6.10
CA TYR A 396 -11.55 -38.51 7.08
C TYR A 396 -10.70 -37.64 8.02
N LEU A 397 -9.62 -38.18 8.60
CA LEU A 397 -8.71 -37.43 9.47
C LEU A 397 -8.01 -36.28 8.73
N PHE A 398 -7.63 -36.48 7.47
CA PHE A 398 -7.02 -35.45 6.64
C PHE A 398 -8.01 -34.31 6.40
N LEU A 399 -9.25 -34.62 5.99
CA LEU A 399 -10.30 -33.63 5.77
C LEU A 399 -10.72 -32.91 7.05
N TYR A 400 -10.76 -33.62 8.18
CA TYR A 400 -11.10 -33.07 9.49
C TYR A 400 -10.03 -32.09 10.02
N ASN A 401 -8.74 -32.39 9.80
CA ASN A 401 -7.61 -31.58 10.29
C ASN A 401 -7.25 -30.38 9.41
N ILE A 402 -7.92 -30.15 8.28
CA ILE A 402 -7.74 -28.92 7.50
C ILE A 402 -8.28 -27.76 8.34
N LYS A 403 -7.41 -27.07 9.08
CA LYS A 403 -7.74 -25.90 9.89
C LYS A 403 -8.41 -24.83 9.02
N SER A 404 -9.48 -24.22 9.54
CA SER A 404 -10.09 -23.06 8.89
C SER A 404 -9.10 -21.89 8.94
N PRO A 405 -8.94 -21.11 7.86
CA PRO A 405 -8.18 -19.87 7.91
C PRO A 405 -8.97 -18.90 8.78
N LYS A 406 -8.25 -18.16 9.63
CA LYS A 406 -8.80 -17.01 10.35
C LYS A 406 -9.31 -15.95 9.37
#